data_AF-A0AAE4RZ83-F1
#
_entry.id   AF-A0AAE4RZ83-F1
#
_cell.length_a   1.000
_cell.length_b   1.000
_cell.length_c   1.000
_cell.angle_alpha   90.00
_cell.angle_beta   90.00
_cell.angle_gamma   90.00
#
_symmetry.space_group_name_H-M   'P 1'
#
loop_
_entity.id
_entity.type
_entity.pdbx_description
1 polymer ?
#
loop_
_entity_poly.entity_id
_entity_poly.type
_entity_poly.pdbx_seq_one_letter_code
_entity_poly.pdbx_strand_id
1 'polypeptide(L)'
;MGKLKILTALLLAAALTACGDDSDVFYTTSYPVARIEISVSLSEPEKPDPENPDPENPDPENPNTGTSQTEEPENPEEPENPLLEEIRNDALAKAPVQAGGSYRLDFTHHNGGPLVVRPAADAETVTGTFIKEPDKPEELHFTFGEQAYTCKVSGYTDTDDLRKTLFSVDLTEEYKQLYPDAGVTQVIRKEYTSHPY
;
A
#
# COMPACT_ATOMS: atom_id res chain seq x y z
N MET A 1 -4.58 50.35 -19.44
CA MET A 1 -3.25 50.58 -18.84
C MET A 1 -3.39 50.69 -17.32
N GLY A 2 -2.58 49.92 -16.59
CA GLY A 2 -2.40 50.02 -15.14
C GLY A 2 -3.10 48.92 -14.35
N LYS A 3 -2.50 48.23 -13.37
CA LYS A 3 -1.15 48.26 -12.81
C LYS A 3 -0.83 46.83 -12.35
N LEU A 4 0.40 46.38 -12.65
CA LEU A 4 1.02 45.13 -12.24
C LEU A 4 1.00 45.05 -10.70
N LYS A 5 0.36 44.03 -10.12
CA LYS A 5 0.44 43.75 -8.67
C LYS A 5 1.66 42.86 -8.44
N ILE A 6 2.72 43.45 -7.91
CA ILE A 6 3.93 42.76 -7.47
C ILE A 6 3.54 41.90 -6.25
N LEU A 7 3.54 40.57 -6.41
CA LEU A 7 3.51 39.66 -5.26
C LEU A 7 4.89 39.70 -4.59
N THR A 8 4.94 40.33 -3.42
CA THR A 8 6.10 40.28 -2.53
C THR A 8 6.11 38.91 -1.85
N ALA A 9 6.99 38.02 -2.31
CA ALA A 9 7.32 36.78 -1.60
C ALA A 9 8.16 37.14 -0.36
N LEU A 10 7.59 36.97 0.83
CA LEU A 10 8.30 37.08 2.09
C LEU A 10 9.03 35.75 2.33
N LEU A 11 10.30 35.67 1.91
CA LEU A 11 11.19 34.56 2.28
C LEU A 11 11.53 34.70 3.77
N LEU A 12 10.85 33.95 4.62
CA LEU A 12 11.22 33.80 6.02
C LEU A 12 12.41 32.85 6.10
N ALA A 13 13.62 33.41 6.07
CA ALA A 13 14.82 32.67 6.44
C ALA A 13 14.86 32.58 7.98
N ALA A 14 14.34 31.49 8.54
CA ALA A 14 14.56 31.17 9.95
C ALA A 14 16.00 30.69 10.11
N ALA A 15 16.83 31.54 10.71
CA ALA A 15 18.16 31.16 11.18
C ALA A 15 18.00 30.22 12.39
N LEU A 16 18.41 28.95 12.25
CA LEU A 16 18.52 28.05 13.40
C LEU A 16 19.77 28.45 14.20
N THR A 17 19.53 29.03 15.37
CA THR A 17 20.49 29.17 16.47
C THR A 17 20.91 27.80 16.98
N ALA A 18 22.21 27.67 17.23
CA ALA A 18 22.89 26.47 17.73
C ALA A 18 22.21 25.82 18.95
N CYS A 19 21.66 24.62 18.74
CA CYS A 19 21.60 23.56 19.73
C CYS A 19 22.77 22.60 19.44
N GLY A 20 23.34 21.97 20.47
CA GLY A 20 24.39 20.96 20.28
C GLY A 20 23.97 19.96 19.21
N ASP A 21 24.87 19.74 18.24
CA ASP A 21 24.60 19.02 17.00
C ASP A 21 24.52 17.51 17.26
N ASP A 22 23.44 17.05 17.89
CA ASP A 22 23.14 15.62 18.07
C ASP A 22 22.60 14.99 16.77
N SER A 23 22.84 15.65 15.62
CA SER A 23 22.49 15.18 14.28
C SER A 23 23.51 14.18 13.71
N ASP A 24 24.58 13.89 14.46
CA ASP A 24 25.55 12.87 14.08
C ASP A 24 24.85 11.53 13.82
N VAL A 25 25.11 10.97 12.63
CA VAL A 25 24.59 9.66 12.24
C VAL A 25 25.30 8.60 13.08
N PHE A 26 24.52 7.87 13.88
CA PHE A 26 25.00 6.80 14.74
C PHE A 26 25.12 5.47 13.98
N TYR A 27 24.14 5.13 13.12
CA TYR A 27 24.26 4.04 12.15
C TYR A 27 23.41 4.27 10.92
N THR A 28 23.80 3.62 9.82
CA THR A 28 23.05 3.62 8.56
C THR A 28 22.54 2.21 8.27
N THR A 29 21.31 2.12 7.78
CA THR A 29 20.76 0.88 7.22
C THR A 29 20.17 1.14 5.84
N SER A 30 20.19 0.11 5.00
CA SER A 30 19.62 0.15 3.65
C SER A 30 18.63 -0.99 3.48
N TYR A 31 17.48 -0.65 2.91
CA TYR A 31 16.37 -1.54 2.57
C TYR A 31 16.17 -1.54 1.04
N PRO A 32 16.92 -2.37 0.29
CA PRO A 32 16.67 -2.55 -1.14
C PRO A 32 15.34 -3.26 -1.36
N VAL A 33 14.47 -2.70 -2.19
CA VAL A 33 13.17 -3.28 -2.50
C VAL A 33 13.34 -4.33 -3.60
N ALA A 34 13.07 -5.59 -3.26
CA ALA A 34 13.19 -6.72 -4.17
C ALA A 34 11.90 -6.95 -4.97
N ARG A 35 10.73 -6.74 -4.34
CA ARG A 35 9.41 -6.96 -4.96
C ARG A 35 8.36 -6.09 -4.30
N ILE A 36 7.33 -5.75 -5.05
CA ILE A 36 6.13 -5.08 -4.55
C ILE A 36 4.91 -5.93 -4.87
N GLU A 37 3.98 -5.98 -3.93
CA GLU A 37 2.70 -6.66 -4.07
C GLU A 37 1.61 -5.74 -3.54
N ILE A 38 0.48 -5.67 -4.23
CA ILE A 38 -0.71 -4.97 -3.72
C ILE A 38 -1.78 -6.02 -3.41
N SER A 39 -2.19 -6.07 -2.15
CA SER A 39 -3.35 -6.87 -1.74
C SER A 39 -4.59 -5.99 -1.78
N VAL A 40 -5.59 -6.38 -2.56
CA VAL A 40 -6.84 -5.63 -2.77
C VAL A 40 -8.02 -6.54 -2.43
N SER A 41 -8.99 -6.01 -1.67
CA SER A 41 -10.25 -6.68 -1.36
C SER A 41 -11.41 -5.72 -1.59
N LEU A 42 -12.46 -6.22 -2.25
CA LEU A 42 -13.72 -5.54 -2.48
C LEU A 42 -14.85 -6.30 -1.77
N SER A 43 -15.88 -5.60 -1.33
CA SER A 43 -17.13 -6.23 -0.92
C SER A 43 -17.79 -6.90 -2.12
N GLU A 44 -18.45 -8.03 -1.90
CA GLU A 44 -19.29 -8.64 -2.94
C GLU A 44 -20.44 -7.67 -3.29
N PRO A 45 -20.75 -7.46 -4.58
CA PRO A 45 -21.93 -6.71 -4.96
C PRO A 45 -23.17 -7.45 -4.46
N GLU A 46 -24.12 -6.73 -3.85
CA GLU A 46 -25.42 -7.32 -3.51
C GLU A 46 -26.06 -7.88 -4.78
N LYS A 47 -26.22 -9.21 -4.85
CA LYS A 47 -27.01 -9.82 -5.92
C LYS A 47 -28.45 -9.33 -5.75
N PRO A 48 -29.12 -8.86 -6.83
CA PRO A 48 -30.54 -8.54 -6.74
C PRO A 48 -31.27 -9.78 -6.24
N ASP A 49 -32.04 -9.63 -5.17
CA ASP A 49 -32.87 -10.70 -4.60
C ASP A 49 -33.77 -11.20 -5.73
N PRO A 50 -33.70 -12.49 -6.13
CA PRO A 50 -34.62 -13.00 -7.12
C PRO A 50 -36.02 -12.87 -6.54
N GLU A 51 -36.81 -11.90 -7.03
CA GLU A 51 -38.24 -11.81 -6.74
C GLU A 51 -38.82 -13.20 -6.96
N ASN A 52 -39.19 -13.88 -5.88
CA ASN A 52 -39.77 -15.21 -5.91
C ASN A 52 -41.12 -15.11 -6.64
N PRO A 53 -41.26 -15.58 -7.89
CA PRO A 53 -42.56 -15.64 -8.51
C PRO A 53 -43.29 -16.80 -7.84
N ASP A 54 -44.32 -16.47 -7.06
CA ASP A 54 -45.18 -17.43 -6.36
C ASP A 54 -45.62 -18.55 -7.31
N PRO A 55 -45.20 -19.82 -7.09
CA PRO A 55 -45.63 -20.92 -7.93
C PRO A 55 -46.99 -21.42 -7.44
N GLU A 56 -48.07 -20.87 -8.00
CA GLU A 56 -49.35 -21.60 -7.99
C GLU A 56 -49.17 -22.90 -8.81
N ASN A 57 -48.93 -24.00 -8.09
CA ASN A 57 -48.78 -25.34 -8.67
C ASN A 57 -50.15 -26.05 -8.75
N PRO A 58 -50.61 -26.51 -9.93
CA PRO A 58 -51.57 -27.61 -10.01
C PRO A 58 -50.82 -28.94 -10.06
N ASP A 59 -51.07 -29.78 -9.06
CA ASP A 59 -50.57 -31.16 -8.92
C ASP A 59 -50.94 -32.05 -10.14
N PRO A 60 -50.00 -32.88 -10.62
CA PRO A 60 -50.40 -34.25 -10.94
C PRO A 60 -49.43 -35.32 -10.40
N GLU A 61 -50.07 -36.35 -9.84
CA GLU A 61 -49.53 -37.56 -9.24
C GLU A 61 -48.52 -38.38 -10.10
N ASN A 62 -47.40 -38.76 -9.43
CA ASN A 62 -46.77 -40.10 -9.40
C ASN A 62 -45.88 -40.60 -10.60
N PRO A 63 -45.05 -41.67 -10.46
CA PRO A 63 -43.80 -41.79 -9.68
C PRO A 63 -42.56 -42.31 -10.47
N ASN A 64 -41.41 -42.25 -9.78
CA ASN A 64 -40.26 -43.17 -9.87
C ASN A 64 -39.42 -43.16 -11.17
N THR A 65 -38.15 -42.75 -11.06
CA THR A 65 -36.97 -43.49 -11.60
C THR A 65 -35.67 -42.69 -11.41
N GLY A 66 -34.64 -43.37 -10.91
CA GLY A 66 -33.27 -43.21 -11.43
C GLY A 66 -32.40 -42.09 -10.85
N THR A 67 -31.41 -42.50 -10.05
CA THR A 67 -30.04 -41.98 -10.03
C THR A 67 -29.76 -40.70 -10.83
N SER A 68 -29.47 -39.61 -10.13
CA SER A 68 -28.62 -38.55 -10.67
C SER A 68 -27.54 -38.25 -9.63
N GLN A 69 -26.31 -38.57 -10.01
CA GLN A 69 -25.11 -38.05 -9.38
C GLN A 69 -25.19 -36.53 -9.51
N THR A 70 -25.23 -35.82 -8.38
CA THR A 70 -24.94 -34.40 -8.38
C THR A 70 -23.43 -34.28 -8.59
N GLU A 71 -23.00 -34.28 -9.84
CA GLU A 71 -21.73 -33.63 -10.19
C GLU A 71 -21.96 -32.15 -9.89
N GLU A 72 -21.41 -31.72 -8.75
CA GLU A 72 -21.24 -30.31 -8.44
C GLU A 72 -20.48 -29.73 -9.63
N PRO A 73 -21.03 -28.76 -10.39
CA PRO A 73 -20.31 -28.18 -11.49
C PRO A 73 -19.02 -27.59 -10.92
N GLU A 74 -17.86 -28.03 -11.44
CA GLU A 74 -16.60 -27.32 -11.20
C GLU A 74 -16.88 -25.85 -11.50
N ASN A 75 -16.92 -25.04 -10.44
CA ASN A 75 -17.18 -23.61 -10.57
C ASN A 75 -16.14 -23.08 -11.55
N PRO A 76 -16.54 -22.60 -12.74
CA PRO A 76 -15.59 -21.96 -13.64
C PRO A 76 -14.93 -20.86 -12.83
N GLU A 77 -13.60 -20.82 -12.77
CA GLU A 77 -12.89 -19.73 -12.10
C GLU A 77 -13.54 -18.41 -12.55
N GLU A 78 -14.21 -17.73 -11.62
CA GLU A 78 -14.90 -16.49 -11.93
C GLU A 78 -13.84 -15.54 -12.49
N PRO A 79 -14.07 -14.91 -13.66
CA PRO A 79 -13.07 -14.02 -14.24
C PRO A 79 -12.71 -12.95 -13.20
N GLU A 80 -11.40 -12.79 -12.93
CA GLU A 80 -10.92 -11.80 -11.97
C GLU A 80 -11.56 -10.44 -12.27
N ASN A 81 -12.16 -9.83 -11.24
CA ASN A 81 -12.86 -8.56 -11.39
C ASN A 81 -11.90 -7.50 -11.97
N PRO A 82 -12.19 -6.91 -13.14
CA PRO A 82 -11.27 -5.98 -13.80
C PRO A 82 -10.91 -4.76 -12.94
N LEU A 83 -11.78 -4.38 -12.01
CA LEU A 83 -11.52 -3.30 -11.06
C LEU A 83 -10.43 -3.65 -10.03
N LEU A 84 -10.29 -4.93 -9.65
CA LEU A 84 -9.19 -5.38 -8.79
C LEU A 84 -7.84 -5.13 -9.47
N GLU A 85 -7.73 -5.48 -10.76
CA GLU A 85 -6.51 -5.22 -11.54
C GLU A 85 -6.24 -3.73 -11.71
N GLU A 86 -7.28 -2.93 -11.95
CA GLU A 86 -7.14 -1.48 -12.06
C GLU A 86 -6.57 -0.87 -10.77
N ILE A 87 -7.17 -1.21 -9.62
CA ILE A 87 -6.71 -0.74 -8.30
C ILE A 87 -5.28 -1.22 -8.02
N ARG A 88 -4.98 -2.50 -8.30
CA ARG A 88 -3.65 -3.09 -8.11
C ARG A 88 -2.59 -2.35 -8.94
N ASN A 89 -2.87 -2.14 -10.22
CA ASN A 89 -1.93 -1.49 -11.13
C ASN A 89 -1.72 -0.02 -10.79
N ASP A 90 -2.78 0.70 -10.42
CA ASP A 90 -2.69 2.10 -9.97
C ASP A 90 -1.87 2.22 -8.67
N ALA A 91 -2.14 1.38 -7.66
CA ALA A 91 -1.42 1.38 -6.39
C ALA A 91 0.05 0.98 -6.55
N LEU A 92 0.34 0.06 -7.46
CA LEU A 92 1.70 -0.33 -7.83
C LEU A 92 2.43 0.81 -8.53
N ALA A 93 1.79 1.49 -9.49
CA ALA A 93 2.38 2.60 -10.22
C ALA A 93 2.67 3.81 -9.31
N LYS A 94 1.83 4.03 -8.29
CA LYS A 94 2.01 5.07 -7.27
C LYS A 94 2.99 4.70 -6.16
N ALA A 95 3.53 3.48 -6.14
CA ALA A 95 4.51 3.09 -5.14
C ALA A 95 5.76 3.99 -5.24
N PRO A 96 6.21 4.58 -4.12
CA PRO A 96 7.31 5.56 -4.12
C PRO A 96 8.66 4.95 -4.47
N VAL A 97 8.81 3.65 -4.21
CA VAL A 97 9.98 2.86 -4.58
C VAL A 97 9.48 1.63 -5.29
N GLN A 98 9.97 1.42 -6.51
CA GLN A 98 9.77 0.25 -7.37
C GLN A 98 10.82 -0.84 -7.04
N ALA A 99 10.59 -2.07 -7.53
CA ALA A 99 11.60 -3.13 -7.44
C ALA A 99 12.96 -2.67 -8.03
N GLY A 100 14.05 -2.96 -7.33
CA GLY A 100 15.39 -2.45 -7.64
C GLY A 100 15.71 -1.09 -7.04
N GLY A 101 14.72 -0.35 -6.52
CA GLY A 101 14.92 0.85 -5.70
C GLY A 101 15.31 0.53 -4.25
N SER A 102 15.44 1.55 -3.40
CA SER A 102 15.84 1.36 -2.01
C SER A 102 15.53 2.55 -1.10
N TYR A 103 15.37 2.27 0.20
CA TYR A 103 15.43 3.28 1.26
C TYR A 103 16.75 3.17 2.02
N ARG A 104 17.44 4.28 2.25
CA ARG A 104 18.58 4.37 3.17
C ARG A 104 18.22 5.27 4.32
N LEU A 105 18.23 4.72 5.53
CA LEU A 105 17.89 5.42 6.76
C LEU A 105 19.19 5.67 7.54
N ASP A 106 19.51 6.93 7.75
CA ASP A 106 20.67 7.37 8.52
C ASP A 106 20.17 7.75 9.93
N PHE A 107 20.31 6.84 10.90
CA PHE A 107 19.78 6.98 12.26
C PHE A 107 20.66 7.91 13.09
N THR A 108 20.06 8.98 13.61
CA THR A 108 20.63 9.86 14.64
C THR A 108 20.28 9.33 16.05
N HIS A 109 20.76 9.99 17.10
CA HIS A 109 20.41 9.63 18.49
C HIS A 109 18.91 9.80 18.83
N HIS A 110 18.11 10.42 17.95
CA HIS A 110 16.69 10.66 18.13
C HIS A 110 15.79 9.74 17.30
N ASN A 111 15.96 8.40 17.41
CA ASN A 111 15.09 7.37 16.82
C ASN A 111 14.53 7.77 15.43
N GLY A 112 15.38 8.28 14.55
CA GLY A 112 14.97 9.05 13.38
C GLY A 112 16.18 9.70 12.74
N GLY A 113 15.99 10.33 11.58
CA GLY A 113 17.09 11.01 10.90
C GLY A 113 16.88 11.22 9.40
N PRO A 114 17.96 11.51 8.65
CA PRO A 114 17.91 11.64 7.21
C PRO A 114 17.49 10.35 6.50
N LEU A 115 16.73 10.52 5.43
CA LEU A 115 16.28 9.46 4.53
C LEU A 115 16.80 9.76 3.12
N VAL A 116 17.36 8.75 2.46
CA VAL A 116 17.62 8.79 1.02
C VAL A 116 16.80 7.70 0.35
N VAL A 117 15.94 8.11 -0.56
CA VAL A 117 15.07 7.23 -1.34
C VAL A 117 15.63 7.13 -2.75
N ARG A 118 15.86 5.91 -3.23
CA ARG A 118 16.11 5.63 -4.64
C ARG A 118 14.83 5.01 -5.23
N PRO A 119 14.03 5.74 -6.04
CA PRO A 119 12.75 5.24 -6.52
C PRO A 119 12.83 3.98 -7.39
N ALA A 120 13.90 3.80 -8.16
CA ALA A 120 14.14 2.62 -9.01
C ALA A 120 15.65 2.44 -9.24
N ALA A 121 16.09 1.29 -9.77
CA ALA A 121 17.51 0.94 -9.89
C ALA A 121 18.39 2.05 -10.51
N ASP A 122 17.90 2.72 -11.55
CA ASP A 122 18.62 3.78 -12.29
C ASP A 122 18.06 5.19 -12.06
N ALA A 123 17.17 5.36 -11.08
CA ALA A 123 16.57 6.66 -10.78
C ALA A 123 17.47 7.53 -9.88
N GLU A 124 17.36 8.84 -10.05
CA GLU A 124 17.97 9.81 -9.14
C GLU A 124 17.37 9.67 -7.73
N THR A 125 18.21 9.89 -6.72
CA THR A 125 17.77 9.79 -5.33
C THR A 125 17.01 11.04 -4.87
N VAL A 126 15.98 10.83 -4.07
CA VAL A 126 15.22 11.87 -3.38
C VAL A 126 15.62 11.86 -1.91
N THR A 127 15.91 13.03 -1.35
CA THR A 127 16.23 13.18 0.08
C THR A 127 14.97 13.47 0.89
N GLY A 128 14.97 13.05 2.14
CA GLY A 128 13.90 13.31 3.09
C GLY A 128 14.33 13.03 4.52
N THR A 129 13.35 12.77 5.38
CA THR A 129 13.54 12.38 6.76
C THR A 129 12.67 11.20 7.12
N PHE A 130 13.04 10.51 8.20
CA PHE A 130 12.19 9.53 8.84
C PHE A 130 12.16 9.72 10.36
N ILE A 131 11.05 9.30 10.97
CA ILE A 131 10.87 9.24 12.42
C ILE A 131 10.39 7.83 12.77
N LYS A 132 10.97 7.26 13.82
CA LYS A 132 10.49 6.04 14.48
C LYS A 132 9.89 6.43 15.83
N GLU A 133 8.57 6.37 15.91
CA GLU A 133 7.86 6.75 17.13
C GLU A 133 8.23 5.79 18.28
N PRO A 134 8.64 6.29 19.46
CA PRO A 134 9.07 5.43 20.56
C PRO A 134 7.99 4.47 21.08
N ASP A 135 6.72 4.87 20.99
CA ASP A 135 5.55 4.08 21.40
C ASP A 135 5.11 3.05 20.36
N LYS A 136 5.58 3.19 19.11
CA LYS A 136 5.26 2.28 18.00
C LYS A 136 6.52 1.86 17.25
N PRO A 137 7.31 0.96 17.85
CA PRO A 137 8.59 0.54 17.28
C PRO A 137 8.43 -0.21 15.95
N GLU A 138 7.25 -0.71 15.59
CA GLU A 138 6.98 -1.25 14.27
C GLU A 138 6.58 -0.20 13.21
N GLU A 139 6.46 1.09 13.54
CA GLU A 139 6.10 2.13 12.57
C GLU A 139 7.29 3.03 12.21
N LEU A 140 7.38 3.39 10.95
CA LEU A 140 8.28 4.42 10.43
C LEU A 140 7.47 5.45 9.67
N HIS A 141 7.69 6.73 9.98
CA HIS A 141 7.07 7.85 9.31
C HIS A 141 8.09 8.43 8.34
N PHE A 142 7.81 8.36 7.04
CA PHE A 142 8.67 8.92 6.00
C PHE A 142 8.13 10.26 5.52
N THR A 143 9.04 11.18 5.22
CA THR A 143 8.73 12.45 4.56
C THR A 143 9.81 12.74 3.53
N PHE A 144 9.46 12.72 2.24
CA PHE A 144 10.38 13.00 1.14
C PHE A 144 9.62 13.49 -0.10
N GLY A 145 10.22 14.39 -0.86
CA GLY A 145 9.49 15.10 -1.93
C GLY A 145 8.25 15.78 -1.37
N GLU A 146 7.10 15.53 -2.00
CA GLU A 146 5.78 16.01 -1.54
C GLU A 146 4.98 14.93 -0.81
N GLN A 147 5.61 13.80 -0.47
CA GLN A 147 4.95 12.63 0.12
C GLN A 147 5.25 12.52 1.61
N ALA A 148 4.23 12.16 2.37
CA ALA A 148 4.37 11.71 3.74
C ALA A 148 3.47 10.49 3.96
N TYR A 149 4.03 9.40 4.46
CA TYR A 149 3.25 8.21 4.81
C TYR A 149 3.94 7.42 5.93
N THR A 150 3.13 6.68 6.66
CA THR A 150 3.56 5.75 7.69
C THR A 150 3.61 4.35 7.11
N CYS A 151 4.75 3.67 7.23
CA CYS A 151 4.85 2.25 6.94
C CYS A 151 4.99 1.44 8.23
N LYS A 152 4.40 0.24 8.21
CA LYS A 152 4.62 -0.79 9.23
C LYS A 152 5.77 -1.68 8.80
N VAL A 153 6.64 -1.99 9.75
CA VAL A 153 7.81 -2.84 9.60
C VAL A 153 7.48 -4.21 10.20
N SER A 154 7.56 -5.25 9.39
CA SER A 154 7.40 -6.64 9.83
C SER A 154 8.42 -7.53 9.14
N GLY A 155 8.45 -8.82 9.49
CA GLY A 155 9.38 -9.78 8.92
C GLY A 155 8.67 -10.84 8.09
N TYR A 156 9.19 -11.15 6.90
CA TYR A 156 8.75 -12.27 6.06
C TYR A 156 9.87 -13.29 5.88
N THR A 157 9.53 -14.51 5.47
CA THR A 157 10.51 -15.53 5.06
C THR A 157 10.60 -15.53 3.55
N ASP A 158 11.79 -15.34 2.99
CA ASP A 158 12.00 -15.37 1.54
C ASP A 158 12.12 -16.81 1.00
N THR A 159 12.39 -16.94 -0.30
CA THR A 159 12.50 -18.24 -0.98
C THR A 159 13.71 -19.06 -0.54
N ASP A 160 14.66 -18.45 0.15
CA ASP A 160 15.88 -19.09 0.68
C ASP A 160 15.76 -19.37 2.19
N ASP A 161 14.54 -19.35 2.75
CA ASP A 161 14.23 -19.53 4.17
C ASP A 161 14.87 -18.47 5.10
N LEU A 162 15.26 -17.31 4.57
CA LEU A 162 15.85 -16.22 5.36
C LEU A 162 14.76 -15.24 5.81
N ARG A 163 14.85 -14.78 7.07
CA ARG A 163 13.99 -13.71 7.56
C ARG A 163 14.45 -12.36 7.00
N LYS A 164 13.52 -11.66 6.37
CA LYS A 164 13.71 -10.39 5.67
C LYS A 164 12.68 -9.36 6.08
N THR A 165 12.99 -8.08 5.93
CA THR A 165 12.13 -6.98 6.32
C THR A 165 11.07 -6.70 5.24
N LEU A 166 9.82 -6.56 5.66
CA LEU A 166 8.67 -6.15 4.87
C LEU A 166 8.19 -4.78 5.35
N PHE A 167 8.05 -3.83 4.44
CA PHE A 167 7.29 -2.61 4.68
C PHE A 167 5.87 -2.75 4.16
N SER A 168 4.89 -2.32 4.94
CA SER A 168 3.48 -2.33 4.55
C SER A 168 2.84 -0.97 4.76
N VAL A 169 2.07 -0.50 3.78
CA VAL A 169 1.32 0.75 3.85
C VAL A 169 -0.15 0.45 3.56
N ASP A 170 -1.02 0.91 4.45
CA ASP A 170 -2.46 0.82 4.27
C ASP A 170 -2.95 2.01 3.44
N LEU A 171 -3.43 1.73 2.24
CA LEU A 171 -3.96 2.71 1.28
C LEU A 171 -5.50 2.64 1.21
N THR A 172 -6.14 1.87 2.07
CA THR A 172 -7.57 1.55 1.98
C THR A 172 -8.43 2.81 1.93
N GLU A 173 -8.17 3.80 2.79
CA GLU A 173 -8.96 5.03 2.84
C GLU A 173 -8.74 5.92 1.61
N GLU A 174 -7.55 5.93 1.02
CA GLU A 174 -7.28 6.62 -0.25
C GLU A 174 -8.13 5.98 -1.37
N TYR A 175 -8.10 4.65 -1.46
CA TYR A 175 -8.81 3.94 -2.53
C TYR A 175 -10.33 3.91 -2.34
N LYS A 176 -10.84 3.94 -1.11
CA LYS A 176 -12.27 4.19 -0.85
C LYS A 176 -12.72 5.55 -1.38
N GLN A 177 -11.88 6.58 -1.29
CA GLN A 177 -12.21 7.91 -1.80
C GLN A 177 -12.14 7.98 -3.33
N LEU A 178 -11.17 7.28 -3.94
CA LEU A 178 -11.04 7.20 -5.40
C LEU A 178 -12.14 6.36 -6.04
N TYR A 179 -12.61 5.31 -5.36
CA TYR A 179 -13.62 4.37 -5.84
C TYR A 179 -14.77 4.20 -4.83
N PRO A 180 -15.59 5.24 -4.61
CA PRO A 180 -16.61 5.25 -3.55
C PRO A 180 -17.68 4.16 -3.72
N ASP A 181 -18.01 3.80 -4.96
CA ASP A 181 -19.07 2.83 -5.28
C ASP A 181 -18.53 1.39 -5.44
N ALA A 182 -17.22 1.20 -5.33
CA ALA A 182 -16.57 -0.09 -5.59
C ALA A 182 -16.59 -1.05 -4.39
N GLY A 183 -17.05 -0.59 -3.23
CA GLY A 183 -17.03 -1.40 -2.00
C GLY A 183 -15.62 -1.77 -1.56
N VAL A 184 -14.61 -0.90 -1.74
CA VAL A 184 -13.23 -1.19 -1.33
C VAL A 184 -13.16 -1.46 0.18
N THR A 185 -12.73 -2.65 0.56
CA THR A 185 -12.56 -3.04 1.98
C THR A 185 -11.10 -3.02 2.41
N GLN A 186 -10.17 -3.25 1.49
CA GLN A 186 -8.74 -3.26 1.80
C GLN A 186 -7.90 -2.94 0.56
N VAL A 187 -6.89 -2.08 0.71
CA VAL A 187 -5.78 -1.92 -0.23
C VAL A 187 -4.47 -1.78 0.57
N ILE A 188 -3.63 -2.82 0.55
CA ILE A 188 -2.33 -2.81 1.24
C ILE A 188 -1.22 -2.91 0.21
N ARG A 189 -0.30 -1.94 0.22
CA ARG A 189 0.97 -2.04 -0.51
C ARG A 189 2.00 -2.74 0.37
N LYS A 190 2.63 -3.79 -0.15
CA LYS A 190 3.70 -4.56 0.49
C LYS A 190 4.99 -4.41 -0.30
N GLU A 191 6.03 -3.91 0.35
CA GLU A 191 7.36 -3.73 -0.22
C GLU A 191 8.32 -4.73 0.44
N TYR A 192 8.60 -5.81 -0.26
CA TYR A 192 9.50 -6.88 0.18
C TYR A 192 10.94 -6.44 -0.01
N THR A 193 11.69 -6.32 1.08
CA THR A 193 13.09 -5.86 1.05
C THR A 193 14.05 -7.02 1.21
N SER A 194 15.26 -6.91 0.67
CA SER A 194 16.31 -7.93 0.87
C SER A 194 17.07 -7.77 2.19
N HIS A 195 16.71 -6.77 3.01
CA HIS A 195 17.31 -6.50 4.31
C HIS A 195 16.91 -7.57 5.34
N PRO A 196 17.83 -8.12 6.15
CA PRO A 196 17.49 -9.04 7.24
C PRO A 196 16.48 -8.45 8.24
N TYR A 197 15.60 -9.26 8.83
CA TYR A 197 14.67 -8.82 9.89
C TYR A 197 15.12 -9.30 11.27
#